data_AF-A0A2D4S2G4-F1
#
_entry.id   AF-A0A2D4S2G4-F1
#
_cell.length_a   1.000
_cell.length_b   1.000
_cell.length_c   1.000
_cell.angle_alpha   90.00
_cell.angle_beta   90.00
_cell.angle_gamma   90.00
#
_symmetry.space_group_name_H-M   'P 1'
#
loop_
_entity.id
_entity.type
_entity.pdbx_description
1 polymer ?
#
loop_
_entity_poly.entity_id
_entity_poly.type
_entity_poly.pdbx_seq_one_letter_code
_entity_poly.pdbx_strand_id
1 'polypeptide(L)'
;MEEKVTLVVNYINEVKTRCTFNAAAEAIGITPQAFKKELGKPRPEASWFVSTTTSEPIGYTDEDKHPELYRITRIITSAKVLKRNLGL
;
A
#
# COMPACT_ATOMS: atom_id res chain seq x y z
N MET A 1 -10.47 -12.72 -1.61
CA MET A 1 -9.25 -12.15 -0.97
C MET A 1 -8.64 -11.10 -1.89
N GLU A 2 -8.44 -11.45 -3.17
CA GLU A 2 -8.05 -10.54 -4.26
C GLU A 2 -8.90 -9.25 -4.31
N GLU A 3 -10.24 -9.36 -4.19
CA GLU A 3 -11.13 -8.19 -4.14
C GLU A 3 -10.78 -7.17 -3.04
N LYS A 4 -10.38 -7.63 -1.85
CA LYS A 4 -10.00 -6.74 -0.73
C LYS A 4 -8.64 -6.10 -0.97
N VAL A 5 -7.71 -6.80 -1.61
CA VAL A 5 -6.40 -6.23 -1.99
C VAL A 5 -6.61 -5.15 -3.04
N THR A 6 -7.40 -5.43 -4.09
CA THR A 6 -7.75 -4.45 -5.13
C THR A 6 -8.43 -3.23 -4.54
N LEU A 7 -9.36 -3.41 -3.59
CA LEU A 7 -9.99 -2.30 -2.87
C LEU A 7 -8.97 -1.38 -2.20
N VAL A 8 -8.01 -1.95 -1.45
CA VAL A 8 -6.97 -1.17 -0.77
C VAL A 8 -6.04 -0.49 -1.78
N VAL A 9 -5.63 -1.18 -2.85
CA VAL A 9 -4.79 -0.62 -3.91
C VAL A 9 -5.47 0.57 -4.57
N ASN A 10 -6.73 0.42 -4.97
CA ASN A 10 -7.50 1.48 -5.63
C ASN A 10 -7.63 2.72 -4.73
N TYR A 11 -8.00 2.51 -3.47
CA TYR A 11 -8.12 3.61 -2.51
C TYR A 11 -6.80 4.35 -2.30
N ILE A 12 -5.69 3.62 -2.15
CA ILE A 12 -4.36 4.23 -1.97
C ILE A 12 -3.93 5.04 -3.20
N ASN A 13 -4.24 4.56 -4.41
CA ASN A 13 -3.97 5.30 -5.64
C ASN A 13 -4.86 6.55 -5.77
N GLU A 14 -6.10 6.48 -5.30
CA GLU A 14 -7.00 7.64 -5.26
C GLU A 14 -6.50 8.73 -4.30
N VAL A 15 -6.10 8.35 -3.08
CA VAL A 15 -5.61 9.31 -2.08
C VAL A 15 -4.14 9.66 -2.21
N LYS A 16 -3.41 9.00 -3.13
CA LYS A 16 -2.00 9.23 -3.46
C LYS A 16 -1.09 9.35 -2.23
N THR A 17 -1.33 8.48 -1.26
CA THR A 17 -0.63 8.52 0.03
C THR A 17 0.02 7.18 0.29
N ARG A 18 1.33 7.20 0.58
CA ARG A 18 2.07 5.99 0.93
C ARG A 18 1.43 5.27 2.12
N CYS A 19 1.43 3.94 2.10
CA CYS A 19 0.88 3.09 3.14
C CYS A 19 1.87 1.99 3.50
N THR A 20 2.03 1.69 4.78
CA THR A 20 2.89 0.56 5.17
C THR A 20 2.23 -0.77 4.80
N PHE A 21 3.04 -1.77 4.44
CA PHE A 21 2.55 -3.14 4.21
C PHE A 21 1.76 -3.69 5.39
N ASN A 22 2.20 -3.40 6.61
CA ASN A 22 1.56 -3.86 7.84
C ASN A 22 0.14 -3.30 7.97
N ALA A 23 -0.03 -1.98 7.80
CA ALA A 23 -1.35 -1.36 7.88
C ALA A 23 -2.31 -1.88 6.81
N ALA A 24 -1.83 -2.04 5.57
CA ALA A 24 -2.63 -2.54 4.46
C ALA A 24 -3.09 -3.98 4.68
N ALA A 25 -2.18 -4.86 5.10
CA ALA A 25 -2.48 -6.26 5.35
C ALA A 25 -3.43 -6.45 6.54
N GLU A 26 -3.18 -5.74 7.64
CA GLU A 26 -4.03 -5.78 8.84
C GLU A 26 -5.45 -5.24 8.57
N ALA A 27 -5.59 -4.25 7.66
CA ALA A 27 -6.89 -3.70 7.29
C ALA A 27 -7.83 -4.76 6.70
N ILE A 28 -7.27 -5.72 5.94
CA ILE A 28 -8.05 -6.76 5.24
C ILE A 28 -7.90 -8.15 5.89
N GLY A 29 -7.20 -8.23 7.02
CA GLY A 29 -7.09 -9.45 7.83
C GLY A 29 -6.13 -10.51 7.29
N ILE A 30 -5.05 -10.10 6.63
CA ILE A 30 -4.01 -11.02 6.12
C ILE A 30 -2.62 -10.63 6.62
N THR A 31 -1.62 -11.48 6.36
CA THR A 31 -0.23 -11.18 6.71
C THR A 31 0.41 -10.23 5.68
N PRO A 32 1.41 -9.41 6.07
CA PRO A 32 2.14 -8.55 5.13
C PRO A 32 2.79 -9.32 3.98
N GLN A 33 3.25 -10.56 4.23
CA GLN A 33 3.83 -11.43 3.21
C GLN A 33 2.78 -11.90 2.20
N ALA A 34 1.58 -12.28 2.67
CA ALA A 34 0.47 -12.62 1.79
C ALA A 34 0.06 -11.40 0.96
N PHE A 35 -0.09 -10.22 1.59
CA PHE A 35 -0.41 -8.99 0.88
C PHE A 35 0.62 -8.66 -0.22
N LYS A 36 1.92 -8.75 0.08
CA LYS A 36 2.98 -8.53 -0.91
C LYS A 36 2.91 -9.53 -2.07
N LYS A 37 2.55 -10.79 -1.80
CA LYS A 37 2.35 -11.80 -2.84
C LYS A 37 1.15 -11.46 -3.74
N GLU A 38 0.03 -11.03 -3.15
CA GLU A 38 -1.18 -10.65 -3.89
C GLU A 38 -1.00 -9.37 -4.72
N LEU A 39 -0.15 -8.42 -4.29
CA LEU A 39 0.20 -7.25 -5.10
C LEU A 39 0.84 -7.64 -6.45
N GLY A 40 1.54 -8.77 -6.49
CA GLY A 40 2.19 -9.28 -7.69
C GLY A 40 3.42 -8.49 -8.09
N LYS A 41 3.58 -8.28 -9.40
CA LYS A 41 4.76 -7.61 -9.98
C LYS A 41 4.82 -6.12 -9.61
N PRO A 42 6.03 -5.55 -9.45
CA PRO A 42 6.22 -4.11 -9.29
C PRO A 42 5.53 -3.32 -10.41
N ARG A 43 4.84 -2.24 -10.02
CA ARG A 43 4.18 -1.27 -10.89
C ARG A 43 3.86 0.01 -10.11
N PRO A 44 3.66 1.16 -10.77
CA PRO A 44 3.36 2.43 -10.11
C PRO A 44 2.24 2.32 -9.07
N GLU A 45 1.16 1.61 -9.38
CA GLU A 45 -0.02 1.47 -8.51
C GLU A 45 0.26 0.69 -7.22
N ALA A 46 1.28 -0.18 -7.21
CA ALA A 46 1.68 -0.96 -6.05
C ALA A 46 2.86 -0.31 -5.29
N SER A 47 3.55 0.66 -5.90
CA SER A 47 4.71 1.34 -5.29
C SER A 47 4.36 2.21 -4.07
N TRP A 48 3.08 2.51 -3.87
CA TRP A 48 2.60 3.20 -2.66
C TRP A 48 2.78 2.39 -1.38
N PHE A 49 2.95 1.06 -1.48
CA PHE A 49 3.13 0.20 -0.32
C PHE A 49 4.59 0.10 0.07
N VAL A 50 4.90 0.57 1.28
CA VAL A 50 6.27 0.80 1.73
C VAL A 50 6.61 0.00 2.98
N SER A 51 7.91 -0.21 3.18
CA SER A 51 8.46 -0.75 4.42
C SER A 51 8.18 0.18 5.60
N THR A 52 7.86 -0.38 6.76
CA THR A 52 7.79 0.39 8.01
C THR A 52 9.14 0.97 8.43
N THR A 53 10.24 0.31 8.06
CA THR A 53 11.60 0.71 8.49
C THR A 53 12.20 1.76 7.57
N THR A 54 12.06 1.58 6.25
CA THR A 54 12.71 2.46 5.26
C THR A 54 11.77 3.51 4.68
N SER A 55 10.45 3.38 4.85
CA SER A 55 9.45 4.23 4.16
C SER A 55 9.53 4.18 2.63
N GLU A 56 10.20 3.15 2.10
CA GLU A 56 10.44 2.93 0.67
C GLU A 56 9.72 1.66 0.18
N PRO A 57 9.26 1.62 -1.08
CA PRO A 57 8.80 0.40 -1.71
C PRO A 57 9.97 -0.57 -1.95
N ILE A 58 9.82 -1.83 -1.52
CA ILE A 58 10.89 -2.83 -1.57
C ILE A 58 10.85 -3.59 -2.90
N GLY A 59 11.93 -3.52 -3.67
CA GLY A 59 12.08 -4.24 -4.95
C GLY A 59 11.48 -3.50 -6.15
N TYR A 60 11.38 -2.17 -6.06
CA TYR A 60 10.90 -1.28 -7.11
C TYR A 60 12.07 -0.47 -7.64
N THR A 61 12.23 -0.44 -8.96
CA THR A 61 13.12 0.52 -9.64
C THR A 61 12.48 1.91 -9.64
N ASP A 62 13.19 2.94 -10.10
CA ASP A 62 12.63 4.29 -10.19
C ASP A 62 11.52 4.39 -11.24
N GLU A 63 11.54 3.55 -12.27
CA GLU A 63 10.50 3.47 -13.31
C GLU A 63 9.23 2.77 -12.79
N ASP A 64 9.37 1.87 -11.82
CA ASP A 64 8.24 1.20 -11.17
C ASP A 64 7.52 2.08 -10.14
N LYS A 65 8.13 3.21 -9.74
CA LYS A 65 7.59 4.10 -8.72
C LYS A 65 6.58 5.06 -9.32
N HIS A 66 5.50 5.30 -8.60
CA HIS A 66 4.54 6.33 -8.97
C HIS A 66 5.23 7.70 -8.98
N PRO A 67 5.03 8.56 -10.01
CA PRO A 67 5.70 9.86 -10.08
C PRO A 67 5.36 10.78 -8.90
N GLU A 68 4.19 10.56 -8.29
CA GLU A 68 3.73 11.31 -7.11
C GLU A 68 4.08 10.65 -5.76
N LEU A 69 4.86 9.56 -5.75
CA LEU A 69 5.14 8.76 -4.56
C LEU A 69 5.66 9.59 -3.38
N TYR A 70 6.52 10.58 -3.65
CA TYR A 70 7.15 11.44 -2.65
C TYR A 70 6.52 12.82 -2.53
N ARG A 71 5.42 13.10 -3.25
CA ARG A 71 4.74 14.41 -3.21
C ARG A 71 4.16 14.71 -1.82
N ILE A 72 3.76 13.67 -1.09
CA ILE A 72 3.23 13.75 0.27
C ILE A 72 4.19 13.04 1.22
N THR A 73 4.50 13.68 2.37
CA THR A 73 5.39 13.15 3.41
C THR A 73 4.69 12.21 4.38
N ARG A 74 3.38 12.37 4.57
CA ARG A 74 2.57 11.53 5.46
C ARG A 74 2.48 10.10 4.93
N ILE A 75 2.58 9.13 5.84
CA ILE A 75 2.42 7.70 5.55
C ILE A 75 1.30 7.13 6.42
N ILE A 76 0.44 6.30 5.83
CA ILE A 76 -0.57 5.53 6.56
C ILE A 76 0.12 4.33 7.23
N THR A 77 0.25 4.41 8.55
CA THR A 77 0.90 3.38 9.38
C THR A 77 -0.08 2.56 10.22
N SER A 78 -1.37 2.93 10.23
CA SER A 78 -2.40 2.25 11.02
C SER A 78 -3.53 1.73 10.16
N ALA A 79 -3.87 0.45 10.33
CA ALA A 79 -5.01 -0.19 9.68
C ALA A 79 -6.35 0.49 10.01
N LYS A 80 -6.47 1.15 11.17
CA LYS A 80 -7.68 1.88 11.56
C LYS A 80 -8.08 2.95 10.56
N VAL A 81 -7.10 3.60 9.93
CA VAL A 81 -7.35 4.62 8.89
C VAL A 81 -8.00 3.99 7.67
N LEU A 82 -7.45 2.87 7.21
CA LEU A 82 -7.98 2.13 6.06
C LEU A 82 -9.36 1.57 6.36
N LYS A 83 -9.55 0.89 7.50
CA LYS A 83 -10.85 0.32 7.88
C LYS A 83 -11.95 1.37 7.94
N ARG A 84 -11.68 2.52 8.58
CA ARG A 84 -12.64 3.64 8.64
C ARG A 84 -13.00 4.18 7.27
N ASN A 85 -12.02 4.36 6.39
CA ASN A 85 -12.24 5.02 5.10
C ASN A 85 -12.80 4.06 4.04
N LEU A 86 -12.57 2.75 4.18
CA LEU A 86 -13.06 1.70 3.29
C LEU A 86 -14.34 1.02 3.78
N GLY A 87 -14.79 1.28 5.00
CA GLY A 87 -15.95 0.62 5.60
C GLY A 87 -15.74 -0.87 5.92
N LEU A 88 -14.51 -1.24 6.33
CA LEU A 88 -14.10 -2.62 6.66
C LEU A 88 -14.14 -2.93 8.16
#